data_AF-A0A660Z4S2-F1
#
_entry.id   AF-A0A660Z4S2-F1
#
_cell.length_a   1.000
_cell.length_b   1.000
_cell.length_c   1.000
_cell.angle_alpha   90.00
_cell.angle_beta   90.00
_cell.angle_gamma   90.00
#
_symmetry.space_group_name_H-M   'P 1'
#
loop_
_entity.id
_entity.type
_entity.pdbx_description
1 polymer ?
#
loop_
_entity_poly.entity_id
_entity_poly.type
_entity_poly.pdbx_seq_one_letter_code
_entity_poly.pdbx_strand_id
1 'polypeptide(L)' 'MELKPIGYIRTPFMRPEDAPSQGRRSGARGRVELLEPYSRGLQGLAPGQHIYLFYFCHRAERDVLFS' A
#
# COMPACT_ATOMS: atom_id res chain seq x y z
N MET A 1 4.58 -12.12 -16.18
CA MET A 1 5.33 -11.35 -15.16
C MET A 1 4.76 -11.71 -13.80
N GLU A 2 5.61 -12.08 -12.85
CA GLU A 2 5.21 -12.47 -11.49
C GLU A 2 5.64 -11.38 -10.50
N LEU A 3 4.74 -10.96 -9.62
CA LEU A 3 5.03 -9.98 -8.57
C LEU A 3 5.19 -10.70 -7.25
N LYS A 4 6.33 -10.49 -6.58
CA LYS A 4 6.58 -11.01 -5.23
C LYS A 4 6.28 -9.89 -4.21
N PRO A 5 5.31 -10.07 -3.31
CA PRO A 5 5.02 -9.06 -2.29
C PRO A 5 6.21 -8.92 -1.34
N ILE A 6 6.60 -7.68 -1.05
CA ILE A 6 7.69 -7.36 -0.11
C ILE A 6 7.20 -7.04 1.30
N GLY A 7 5.88 -7.00 1.50
CA GLY A 7 5.24 -6.56 2.72
C GLY A 7 3.74 -6.37 2.57
N TYR A 8 3.13 -5.82 3.63
CA TYR A 8 1.69 -5.58 3.73
C TYR A 8 1.37 -4.18 4.25
N ILE A 9 0.23 -3.64 3.82
CA ILE A 9 -0.28 -2.35 4.30
C ILE A 9 -1.41 -2.63 5.28
N ARG A 10 -1.29 -2.11 6.50
CA ARG A 10 -2.33 -2.13 7.54
C ARG A 10 -3.00 -0.76 7.60
N THR A 11 -4.30 -0.74 7.37
CA THR A 11 -5.14 0.48 7.41
C THR A 11 -6.40 0.19 8.21
N PRO A 12 -7.15 1.22 8.63
CA PRO A 12 -8.48 1.03 9.21
C PRO A 12 -9.57 0.67 8.18
N PHE A 13 -9.23 0.57 6.89
CA PHE A 13 -10.20 0.30 5.82
C PHE A 13 -10.36 -1.21 5.61
N MET A 14 -11.54 -1.75 5.90
CA MET A 14 -11.79 -3.20 5.81
C MET A 14 -12.33 -3.60 4.43
N ARG A 15 -13.07 -2.70 3.80
CA ARG A 15 -13.69 -2.84 2.48
C ARG A 15 -13.16 -1.78 1.51
N PRO A 16 -13.17 -2.03 0.19
CA PRO A 16 -12.75 -1.04 -0.81
C PRO A 16 -13.51 0.27 -0.71
N GLU A 17 -14.81 0.20 -0.41
CA GLU A 17 -15.71 1.36 -0.23
C GLU A 17 -15.39 2.21 1.02
N ASP A 18 -14.70 1.65 2.02
CA ASP A 18 -14.26 2.40 3.21
C ASP A 18 -13.03 3.28 2.91
N ALA A 19 -12.26 2.92 1.88
CA ALA A 19 -11.02 3.60 1.55
C ALA A 19 -11.30 4.93 0.81
N PRO A 20 -10.52 5.99 1.06
CA PRO A 20 -10.67 7.24 0.34
C PRO A 20 -10.33 7.02 -1.14
N SER A 21 -11.04 7.70 -2.03
CA SER A 21 -10.70 7.71 -3.47
C SER A 21 -9.29 8.22 -3.75
N GLN A 22 -8.74 9.03 -2.85
CA GLN A 22 -7.35 9.49 -2.86
C GLN A 22 -6.81 9.60 -1.43
N GLY A 23 -5.67 8.97 -1.13
CA GLY A 23 -5.09 8.95 0.22
C GLY A 23 -4.87 10.34 0.84
N ARG A 24 -4.52 11.35 0.03
CA ARG A 24 -4.35 12.74 0.46
C ARG A 24 -5.63 13.38 1.02
N ARG A 25 -6.80 12.83 0.70
CA ARG A 25 -8.10 13.32 1.20
C ARG A 25 -8.49 12.73 2.55
N SER A 26 -7.66 11.85 3.12
CA SER A 26 -7.91 11.21 4.41
C SER A 26 -6.84 11.58 5.44
N GLY A 27 -7.27 11.75 6.69
CA GLY A 27 -6.37 11.87 7.85
C GLY A 27 -6.07 10.52 8.53
N ALA A 28 -6.57 9.41 7.99
CA ALA A 28 -6.36 8.09 8.56
C ALA A 28 -4.88 7.70 8.54
N ARG A 29 -4.42 7.06 9.63
CA ARG A 29 -3.07 6.53 9.73
C ARG A 29 -3.05 5.06 9.34
N GLY A 30 -2.03 4.67 8.59
CA GLY A 30 -1.73 3.28 8.26
C GLY A 30 -0.28 2.94 8.55
N ARG A 31 0.05 1.66 8.50
CA ARG A 31 1.41 1.14 8.67
C ARG A 31 1.76 0.21 7.52
N VAL A 32 2.98 0.33 7.01
CA VAL A 32 3.56 -0.63 6.06
C VAL A 32 4.48 -1.56 6.84
N GLU A 33 4.29 -2.85 6.69
CA GLU A 33 5.08 -3.92 7.33
C GLU A 33 5.85 -4.65 6.25
N LEU A 34 7.19 -4.52 6.22
CA LEU A 34 8.02 -5.29 5.30
C LEU A 34 8.26 -6.70 5.86
N LEU A 35 8.37 -7.67 4.96
CA LEU A 35 8.83 -9.01 5.31
C LEU A 35 10.34 -8.96 5.64
N GLU A 36 10.77 -9.81 6.56
CA GLU A 36 12.14 -9.85 7.08
C GLU A 36 13.25 -9.80 6.02
N PRO A 37 13.16 -10.54 4.88
CA PRO A 37 14.21 -10.52 3.86
C PRO A 37 14.42 -9.16 3.19
N TYR A 38 13.45 -8.24 3.28
CA TYR A 38 13.49 -6.93 2.63
C TYR A 38 13.78 -5.79 3.59
N SER A 39 14.00 -6.06 4.89
CA SER A 39 14.24 -5.05 5.92
C SER A 39 15.39 -4.09 5.59
N ARG A 40 16.46 -4.61 4.97
CA ARG A 40 17.61 -3.81 4.52
C ARG A 40 17.24 -2.73 3.50
N GLY A 41 16.16 -2.91 2.74
CA GLY A 41 15.66 -1.93 1.78
C GLY A 41 15.18 -0.62 2.40
N LEU A 42 15.01 -0.57 3.72
CA LEU A 42 14.64 0.65 4.46
C LEU A 42 15.85 1.52 4.83
N GLN A 43 17.09 1.04 4.61
CA GLN A 43 18.29 1.80 4.91
C GLN A 43 18.28 3.14 4.17
N GLY A 44 18.41 4.24 4.92
CA GLY A 44 18.38 5.61 4.38
C GLY A 44 17.03 6.30 4.45
N LEU A 45 15.94 5.61 4.82
CA LEU A 45 14.68 6.27 5.14
C LEU A 45 14.76 6.97 6.51
N ALA A 46 14.24 8.19 6.56
CA ALA A 46 14.16 8.97 7.79
C ALA A 46 12.70 9.28 8.17
N PRO A 47 12.40 9.47 9.47
CA PRO A 47 11.09 9.97 9.90
C PRO A 47 10.72 11.28 9.21
N GLY A 48 9.48 11.39 8.71
CA GLY A 48 8.99 12.57 8.00
C GLY A 48 9.31 12.61 6.51
N GLN A 49 10.09 11.65 5.99
CA GLN A 49 10.36 11.56 4.56
C GLN A 49 9.10 11.13 3.79
N HIS A 50 8.82 11.83 2.69
CA HIS A 50 7.80 11.41 1.72
C HIS A 50 8.37 10.33 0.81
N ILE A 51 7.62 9.25 0.63
CA ILE A 51 7.98 8.13 -0.24
C ILE A 51 6.83 7.81 -1.20
N TYR A 52 7.17 7.21 -2.33
CA TYR A 52 6.18 6.56 -3.18
C TYR A 52 5.92 5.15 -2.69
N LEU A 53 4.65 4.82 -2.46
CA LEU A 53 4.21 3.49 -2.07
C LEU A 53 3.47 2.85 -3.25
N PHE A 54 4.10 1.88 -3.89
CA PHE A 54 3.46 1.02 -4.87
C PHE A 54 2.86 -0.19 -4.17
N TYR A 55 1.61 -0.49 -4.45
CA TYR A 55 0.91 -1.62 -3.87
C TYR A 55 0.00 -2.27 -4.89
N PHE A 56 -0.32 -3.53 -4.64
CA PHE A 56 -1.20 -4.29 -5.50
C PHE A 56 -2.65 -4.18 -5.00
N CYS A 57 -3.54 -3.63 -5.83
CA CYS A 57 -4.98 -3.63 -5.59
C CYS A 57 -5.54 -5.05 -5.76
N HIS A 58 -5.24 -5.95 -4.82
CA HIS A 58 -5.52 -7.38 -4.91
C HIS A 58 -7.01 -7.76 -5.03
N ARG A 59 -7.93 -6.81 -4.74
CA ARG A 59 -9.38 -7.00 -4.90
C ARG A 59 -9.94 -6.32 -6.16
N ALA A 60 -9.11 -5.69 -6.98
CA ALA A 60 -9.56 -5.06 -8.21
C ALA A 60 -9.81 -6.12 -9.28
N GLU A 61 -10.90 -5.96 -10.02
CA GLU A 61 -11.17 -6.70 -11.25
C GLU A 61 -10.20 -6.21 -12.33
N ARG A 62 -9.68 -7.15 -13.13
CA ARG A 62 -8.59 -6.87 -14.11
C ARG A 62 -9.02 -7.06 -15.56
N ASP A 63 -10.25 -7.51 -15.74
CA ASP A 63 -10.94 -7.84 -16.98
C ASP A 63 -12.06 -6.85 -17.30
N VAL A 64 -12.27 -5.86 -16.43
CA VAL A 64 -13.25 -4.78 -16.62
C VAL A 64 -12.59 -3.60 -17.32
N LEU A 65 -13.13 -3.21 -18.48
CA LEU A 65 -12.70 -2.02 -19.24
C LEU A 65 -13.50 -0.76 -18.85
N PHE A 66 -14.75 -0.95 -18.45
CA PHE A 66 -15.67 0.12 -18.02
C PHE A 66 -16.40 -0.34 -16.75
N SER A 67 -16.20 0.40 -15.66
CA SER A 67 -16.85 0.21 -14.37
C SER A 67 -17.86 1.32 -14.10
#